data_AF-A0A2V5RCV8-F1
#
_entry.id   AF-A0A2V5RCV8-F1
#
_cell.length_a   1.000
_cell.length_b   1.000
_cell.length_c   1.000
_cell.angle_alpha   90.00
_cell.angle_beta   90.00
_cell.angle_gamma   90.00
#
_symmetry.space_group_name_H-M   'P 1'
#
loop_
_entity.id
_entity.type
_entity.pdbx_description
1 polymer ?
#
loop_
_entity_poly.entity_id
_entity_poly.type
_entity_poly.pdbx_seq_one_letter_code
_entity_poly.pdbx_strand_id
1 'polypeptide(L)' 'METRQDPAALLHEHVGKGLRRSDLDPDPIKQFANWFTAAIEAGVRDVNAMSL' A
#
# COMPACT_ATOMS: atom_id res chain seq x y z
N MET A 1 9.30 17.89 27.22
CA MET A 1 9.99 16.64 26.88
C MET A 1 9.52 16.27 25.48
N GLU A 2 10.33 16.54 24.46
CA GLU A 2 10.01 16.22 23.07
C GLU A 2 10.31 14.74 22.85
N THR A 3 9.26 13.93 22.75
CA THR A 3 9.37 12.52 22.41
C THR A 3 9.83 12.45 20.96
N ARG A 4 11.13 12.23 20.73
CA ARG A 4 11.68 11.88 19.43
C ARG A 4 11.04 10.55 19.02
N GLN A 5 9.95 10.61 18.25
CA GLN A 5 9.32 9.41 17.71
C GLN A 5 10.35 8.71 16.84
N ASP A 6 10.70 7.48 17.21
CA ASP A 6 11.57 6.65 16.42
C ASP A 6 10.85 6.31 15.10
N PRO A 7 11.40 6.69 13.93
CA PRO A 7 10.76 6.42 12.65
C PRO A 7 10.59 4.92 12.39
N ALA A 8 11.42 4.05 12.99
CA ALA A 8 11.26 2.61 12.88
C ALA A 8 10.03 2.09 13.62
N ALA A 9 9.63 2.74 14.72
CA ALA A 9 8.40 2.38 15.43
C ALA A 9 7.15 2.67 14.58
N LEU A 10 7.15 3.76 13.81
CA LEU A 10 6.07 4.09 12.86
C LEU A 10 6.01 3.11 11.68
N LEU A 11 7.16 2.66 11.19
CA LEU A 11 7.23 1.65 10.13
C LEU A 11 6.65 0.31 10.60
N HIS A 12 6.93 -0.10 11.84
CA HIS A 12 6.42 -1.34 12.41
C HIS A 12 4.88 -1.35 12.56
N GLU A 13 4.26 -0.21 12.89
CA GLU A 13 2.80 -0.10 12.95
C GLU A 13 2.13 -0.16 11.56
N HIS A 14 2.85 0.20 10.49
CA HIS A 14 2.34 0.16 9.11
C HIS A 14 2.51 -1.20 8.43
N VAL A 15 3.22 -2.15 9.05
CA VAL A 15 3.32 -3.53 8.53
C VAL A 15 2.06 -4.28 8.93
N GLY A 16 0.98 -4.06 8.17
CA GLY A 16 -0.10 -5.04 8.08
C GLY A 16 0.44 -6.41 7.66
N LYS A 17 -0.37 -7.48 7.83
CA LYS A 17 0.02 -8.83 7.38
C LYS A 17 0.57 -8.75 5.95
N GLY A 18 1.86 -9.06 5.78
CA GLY A 18 2.53 -8.97 4.49
C GLY A 18 1.85 -9.83 3.42
N LEU A 19 1.94 -9.37 2.17
CA LEU A 19 1.29 -9.95 1.01
C LEU A 19 1.90 -11.31 0.62
N ARG A 20 1.08 -12.34 0.42
CA ARG A 20 1.54 -13.66 -0.07
C ARG A 20 1.50 -13.67 -1.59
N ARG A 21 2.50 -14.31 -2.21
CA ARG A 21 2.53 -14.49 -3.67
C ARG A 21 1.37 -15.32 -4.21
N SER A 22 0.83 -16.25 -3.41
CA SER A 22 -0.34 -17.05 -3.76
C SER A 22 -1.60 -16.22 -3.96
N ASP A 23 -1.65 -15.04 -3.36
CA ASP A 23 -2.83 -14.18 -3.35
C ASP A 23 -2.74 -13.12 -4.47
N LEU A 24 -1.71 -13.21 -5.32
CA LEU A 24 -1.44 -12.30 -6.43
C LEU A 24 -1.71 -12.96 -7.78
N ASP A 25 -2.22 -12.16 -8.70
CA ASP A 25 -2.27 -12.52 -10.12
C ASP A 25 -0.82 -12.66 -10.65
N PRO A 26 -0.50 -13.76 -11.36
CA PRO A 26 0.82 -13.92 -11.98
C PRO A 26 1.13 -12.86 -13.04
N ASP A 27 0.12 -12.25 -13.65
CA ASP A 27 0.27 -11.15 -14.60
C ASP A 27 0.36 -9.82 -13.84
N PRO A 28 1.53 -9.14 -13.87
CA PRO A 28 1.73 -7.92 -13.11
C PRO A 28 0.82 -6.77 -13.54
N ILE A 29 0.36 -6.75 -14.80
CA ILE A 29 -0.55 -5.71 -15.30
C ILE A 29 -1.96 -5.94 -14.75
N LYS A 30 -2.42 -7.20 -14.71
CA LYS A 30 -3.70 -7.55 -14.06
C LYS A 30 -3.67 -7.28 -12.57
N GLN A 31 -2.56 -7.61 -11.91
CA GLN A 31 -2.40 -7.33 -10.48
C GLN A 31 -2.50 -5.83 -10.17
N PHE A 32 -1.86 -4.99 -11.00
CA PHE A 32 -2.00 -3.55 -10.90
C PHE A 32 -3.44 -3.09 -11.10
N ALA A 33 -4.12 -3.57 -12.14
CA ALA A 33 -5.52 -3.20 -12.41
C ALA A 33 -6.46 -3.57 -11.24
N ASN A 34 -6.23 -4.72 -10.60
CA ASN A 34 -6.98 -5.16 -9.42
C ASN A 34 -6.81 -4.18 -8.26
N TRP A 35 -5.57 -3.78 -7.95
CA TRP A 35 -5.31 -2.79 -6.90
C TRP A 35 -5.84 -1.41 -7.24
N PHE A 36 -5.72 -0.99 -8.50
CA PHE A 36 -6.22 0.29 -8.95
C PHE A 36 -7.74 0.39 -8.81
N THR A 37 -8.45 -0.66 -9.22
CA THR A 37 -9.91 -0.78 -9.02
C THR A 37 -10.28 -0.73 -7.55
N ALA A 38 -9.59 -1.50 -6.70
CA ALA A 38 -9.84 -1.50 -5.26
C ALA A 38 -9.61 -0.11 -4.63
N ALA A 39 -8.61 0.65 -5.09
CA ALA A 39 -8.36 2.00 -4.62
C ALA A 39 -9.47 2.99 -5.03
N ILE A 40 -10.02 2.85 -6.24
CA ILE A 40 -11.18 3.63 -6.70
C ILE A 40 -12.40 3.31 -5.84
N GLU A 41 -12.70 2.03 -5.63
CA GLU A 41 -13.84 1.57 -4.83
C GLU A 41 -13.73 2.00 -3.36
N ALA A 42 -12.52 2.05 -2.83
CA ALA A 42 -12.24 2.55 -1.48
C ALA A 42 -12.28 4.09 -1.37
N GLY A 43 -12.48 4.82 -2.48
CA GLY A 43 -12.54 6.28 -2.49
C GLY A 43 -11.21 6.95 -2.18
N VAL A 44 -10.08 6.29 -2.49
CA VAL A 44 -8.75 6.89 -2.33
C VAL A 44 -8.65 8.13 -3.23
N ARG A 45 -8.21 9.24 -2.65
CA ARG A 45 -8.00 10.48 -3.43
C ARG A 45 -6.73 10.35 -4.26
N ASP A 46 -6.78 10.92 -5.45
CA ASP A 46 -5.65 10.94 -6.38
C ASP A 46 -5.04 9.55 -6.61
N VAL A 47 -5.88 8.55 -6.92
CA VAL A 47 -5.45 7.16 -7.21
C VAL A 47 -4.34 7.05 -8.27
N ASN A 48 -4.22 8.08 -9.13
CA ASN A 48 -3.22 8.18 -10.19
C ASN A 48 -2.00 9.03 -9.83
N ALA A 49 -1.90 9.57 -8.61
CA ALA A 49 -0.76 10.38 -8.21
C ALA A 49 0.51 9.53 -8.17
N MET A 50 1.55 10.00 -8.89
CA MET A 50 2.87 9.39 -8.94
C MET A 50 3.91 10.45 -8.56
N SER A 51 4.90 10.09 -7.75
CA SER A 51 6.07 10.92 -7.46
C SER A 51 7.24 10.47 -8.34
N LEU A 52 8.03 11.42 -8.86
CA LEU A 52 9.17 11.20 -9.75
C LEU A 52 10.49 11.46 -9.06
#